data_AF-A0A0P6WI66-F1
#
_entry.id   AF-A0A0P6WI66-F1
#
_cell.length_a   1.000
_cell.length_b   1.000
_cell.length_c   1.000
_cell.angle_alpha   90.00
_cell.angle_beta   90.00
_cell.angle_gamma   90.00
#
_symmetry.space_group_name_H-M   'P 1'
#
loop_
_entity.id
_entity.type
_entity.pdbx_description
1 polymer ?
#
loop_
_entity_poly.entity_id
_entity_poly.type
_entity_poly.pdbx_seq_one_letter_code
_entity_poly.pdbx_strand_id
1 'polypeptide(L)'
;MPTELEPFEVIDGQHRLWAFDEALKDGTLPGDFELPVVAFTGLDVGWQAYLFWSINVSPKRINPSHAFDLFPLLRSAEWLETLSDLRIYRQARAQELTEILYTQPESPFHNRINMLGESSRTAPPGAGVTQAGWVQAITTSFLATGSGRSANGLFAADISAARGPLPWSRPQQAAFLIELWNSIKSAILDRPAEWVEQLIRPQGQDSLDPNPIPAFTGGRTMLNQEQGVRGVLAVANEVFFGLAQIEPDLFEFDTRIQAGGATAPEDVSVALSELAGSELHARIAQFGSTIASFDWRSADAPGLDEGQRLLKRAFRGSSGYVALREQLYRHLAEGPNWLAEISGHALSRLA
;
A
#
# COMPACT_ATOMS: atom_id res chain seq x y z
N MET A 1 -57.43 -21.52 -8.02
CA MET A 1 -56.47 -20.80 -8.86
C MET A 1 -55.94 -19.67 -8.01
N PRO A 2 -54.63 -19.58 -7.73
CA PRO A 2 -54.09 -18.45 -6.98
C PRO A 2 -54.36 -17.17 -7.77
N THR A 3 -54.96 -16.20 -7.09
CA THR A 3 -55.36 -14.90 -7.60
C THR A 3 -54.25 -13.91 -7.23
N GLU A 4 -53.88 -13.06 -8.19
CA GLU A 4 -52.88 -11.97 -8.10
C GLU A 4 -51.40 -12.42 -8.26
N LEU A 5 -50.88 -12.21 -9.48
CA LEU A 5 -49.45 -12.02 -9.69
C LEU A 5 -49.05 -10.73 -8.97
N GLU A 6 -47.97 -10.78 -8.19
CA GLU A 6 -47.39 -9.58 -7.60
C GLU A 6 -47.10 -8.55 -8.71
N PRO A 7 -47.33 -7.24 -8.46
CA PRO A 7 -47.26 -6.21 -9.51
C PRO A 7 -45.86 -6.03 -10.12
N PHE A 8 -44.84 -6.59 -9.48
CA PHE A 8 -43.45 -6.57 -9.94
C PHE A 8 -42.83 -7.96 -9.81
N GLU A 9 -42.15 -8.41 -10.85
CA GLU A 9 -41.34 -9.61 -10.83
C GLU A 9 -39.90 -9.24 -10.39
N VAL A 10 -39.43 -9.83 -9.29
CA VAL A 10 -38.09 -9.61 -8.75
C VAL A 10 -37.10 -10.49 -9.51
N ILE A 11 -36.28 -9.88 -10.36
CA ILE A 11 -35.27 -10.59 -11.16
C ILE A 11 -34.03 -10.95 -10.32
N ASP A 12 -33.65 -10.09 -9.36
CA ASP A 12 -32.53 -10.31 -8.43
C ASP A 12 -32.71 -9.45 -7.15
N GLY A 13 -32.05 -9.81 -6.04
CA GLY A 13 -32.15 -9.10 -4.77
C GLY A 13 -33.20 -9.65 -3.80
N GLN A 14 -33.83 -10.79 -4.11
CA GLN A 14 -34.82 -11.46 -3.25
C GLN A 14 -34.34 -11.73 -1.82
N HIS A 15 -33.08 -12.14 -1.63
CA HIS A 15 -32.51 -12.35 -0.30
C HIS A 15 -32.39 -11.05 0.50
N ARG A 16 -32.19 -9.91 -0.17
CA ARG A 16 -32.16 -8.59 0.47
C ARG A 16 -33.55 -8.17 0.90
N LEU A 17 -34.55 -8.38 0.03
CA LEU A 17 -35.96 -8.13 0.36
C LEU A 17 -36.42 -8.99 1.56
N TRP A 18 -36.03 -10.26 1.61
CA TRP A 18 -36.35 -11.13 2.75
C TRP A 18 -35.74 -10.67 4.06
N ALA A 19 -34.52 -10.11 4.04
CA ALA A 19 -33.90 -9.55 5.25
C ALA A 19 -34.68 -8.33 5.78
N PHE A 20 -35.30 -7.56 4.89
CA PHE A 20 -36.15 -6.44 5.29
C PHE A 20 -37.49 -6.89 5.87
N ASP A 21 -38.06 -8.02 5.41
CA ASP A 21 -39.29 -8.58 5.99
C ASP A 21 -39.13 -8.97 7.46
N GLU A 22 -37.94 -9.45 7.86
CA GLU A 22 -37.63 -9.73 9.26
C GLU A 22 -37.47 -8.44 10.08
N ALA A 23 -36.74 -7.46 9.55
CA ALA A 23 -36.57 -6.15 10.20
C ALA A 23 -37.88 -5.34 10.32
N LEU A 24 -38.80 -5.50 9.36
CA LEU A 24 -40.16 -4.92 9.40
C LEU A 24 -41.01 -5.55 10.50
N LYS A 25 -40.91 -6.87 10.70
CA LYS A 25 -41.66 -7.60 11.74
C LYS A 25 -41.17 -7.27 13.14
N ASP A 26 -39.85 -7.04 13.28
CA ASP A 26 -39.22 -6.70 14.56
C ASP A 26 -39.27 -5.18 14.86
N GLY A 27 -39.83 -4.38 13.96
CA GLY A 27 -39.99 -2.93 14.13
C GLY A 27 -38.67 -2.15 14.15
N THR A 28 -37.58 -2.76 13.66
CA THR A 28 -36.23 -2.19 13.67
C THR A 28 -35.91 -1.40 12.41
N LEU A 29 -36.76 -1.51 11.37
CA LEU A 29 -36.59 -0.74 10.14
C LEU A 29 -37.13 0.70 10.31
N PRO A 30 -36.31 1.74 10.06
CA PRO A 30 -36.78 3.13 10.07
C PRO A 30 -37.92 3.33 9.07
N GLY A 31 -38.96 4.08 9.46
CA GLY A 31 -40.13 4.31 8.60
C GLY A 31 -39.87 5.15 7.35
N ASP A 32 -38.70 5.78 7.27
CA ASP A 32 -38.20 6.59 6.17
C ASP A 32 -37.10 5.88 5.35
N PHE A 33 -36.93 4.56 5.54
CA PHE A 33 -35.95 3.79 4.80
C PHE A 33 -36.30 3.70 3.31
N GLU A 34 -35.42 4.23 2.46
CA GLU A 34 -35.55 4.15 1.01
C GLU A 34 -34.67 3.04 0.43
N LEU A 35 -35.28 2.12 -0.33
CA LEU A 35 -34.56 1.09 -1.08
C LEU A 35 -34.39 1.54 -2.54
N PRO A 36 -33.16 1.77 -3.03
CA PRO A 36 -32.96 2.07 -4.45
C PRO A 36 -33.31 0.84 -5.30
N VAL A 37 -34.27 1.01 -6.20
CA VAL A 37 -34.74 -0.03 -7.12
C VAL A 37 -34.54 0.44 -8.56
N VAL A 38 -34.10 -0.48 -9.43
CA VAL A 38 -34.10 -0.27 -10.87
C VAL A 38 -35.24 -1.09 -11.46
N ALA A 39 -36.26 -0.41 -11.99
CA ALA A 39 -37.42 -1.05 -12.59
C ALA A 39 -37.30 -1.07 -14.12
N PHE A 40 -37.58 -2.23 -14.72
CA PHE A 40 -37.63 -2.40 -16.17
C PHE A 40 -39.06 -2.73 -16.60
N THR A 41 -39.52 -2.12 -17.70
CA THR A 41 -40.88 -2.34 -18.23
C THR A 41 -40.81 -3.01 -19.60
N GLY A 42 -41.64 -4.03 -19.82
CA GLY A 42 -41.79 -4.69 -21.14
C GLY A 42 -40.65 -5.65 -21.51
N LEU A 43 -39.97 -6.24 -20.52
CA LEU A 43 -38.97 -7.26 -20.77
C LEU A 43 -39.63 -8.60 -21.13
N ASP A 44 -39.11 -9.28 -22.14
CA ASP A 44 -39.44 -10.68 -22.38
C ASP A 44 -38.64 -11.62 -21.45
N VAL A 45 -39.07 -12.88 -21.36
CA VAL A 45 -38.44 -13.91 -20.50
C VAL A 45 -36.96 -14.13 -20.86
N GLY A 46 -36.58 -13.93 -22.13
CA GLY A 46 -35.19 -14.04 -22.57
C GLY A 46 -34.32 -12.92 -21.99
N TRP A 47 -34.82 -11.68 -21.97
CA TRP A 47 -34.15 -10.55 -21.35
C TRP A 47 -34.09 -10.63 -19.83
N GLN A 48 -35.13 -11.14 -19.18
CA GLN A 48 -35.11 -11.42 -17.73
C GLN A 48 -34.00 -12.43 -17.38
N ALA A 49 -33.92 -13.54 -18.12
CA ALA A 49 -32.87 -14.55 -17.95
C ALA A 49 -31.46 -14.00 -18.26
N TYR A 50 -31.34 -13.13 -19.26
CA TYR A 50 -30.07 -12.45 -19.58
C TYR A 50 -29.63 -11.50 -18.47
N LEU A 51 -30.54 -10.71 -17.90
CA LEU A 51 -30.23 -9.83 -16.77
C LEU A 51 -29.82 -10.64 -15.54
N PHE A 52 -30.56 -11.70 -15.21
CA PHE A 52 -30.20 -12.62 -14.13
C PHE A 52 -28.80 -13.21 -14.34
N TRP A 53 -28.49 -13.70 -15.55
CA TRP A 53 -27.18 -14.25 -15.89
C TRP A 53 -26.07 -13.19 -15.91
N SER A 54 -26.33 -11.99 -16.43
CA SER A 54 -25.36 -10.89 -16.48
C SER A 54 -24.98 -10.42 -15.07
N ILE A 55 -25.95 -10.32 -14.17
CA ILE A 55 -25.75 -9.89 -12.79
C ILE A 55 -25.06 -10.98 -11.95
N ASN A 56 -25.46 -12.24 -12.10
CA ASN A 56 -25.00 -13.33 -11.22
C ASN A 56 -23.85 -14.17 -11.79
N VAL A 57 -23.73 -14.29 -13.11
CA VAL A 57 -22.81 -15.26 -13.77
C VAL A 57 -21.72 -14.57 -14.59
N SER A 58 -21.98 -13.39 -15.15
CA SER A 58 -20.99 -12.63 -15.91
C SER A 58 -20.73 -11.24 -15.32
N PRO A 59 -20.09 -11.15 -14.14
CA PRO A 59 -19.33 -9.95 -13.87
C PRO A 59 -18.18 -9.92 -14.90
N LYS A 60 -18.43 -9.29 -16.06
CA LYS A 60 -17.34 -8.82 -16.91
C LYS A 60 -16.53 -7.91 -16.03
N ARG A 61 -15.31 -8.35 -15.68
CA ARG A 61 -14.33 -7.52 -14.98
C ARG A 61 -14.38 -6.14 -15.63
N ILE A 62 -14.75 -5.14 -14.85
CA ILE A 62 -14.62 -3.75 -15.28
C ILE A 62 -13.19 -3.62 -15.77
N ASN A 63 -13.02 -3.09 -16.99
CA ASN A 63 -11.68 -2.79 -17.48
C ASN A 63 -11.02 -1.92 -16.41
N PRO A 64 -9.86 -2.30 -15.84
CA PRO A 64 -9.20 -1.53 -14.80
C PRO A 64 -9.16 -0.03 -15.14
N SER A 65 -8.90 0.31 -16.39
CA SER A 65 -8.92 1.69 -16.92
C SER A 65 -10.27 2.41 -16.76
N HIS A 66 -11.40 1.76 -17.00
CA HIS A 66 -12.73 2.36 -16.77
C HIS A 66 -13.10 2.45 -15.29
N ALA A 67 -12.62 1.53 -14.45
CA ALA A 67 -12.73 1.70 -13.00
C ALA A 67 -11.88 2.90 -12.54
N PHE A 68 -10.71 3.09 -13.16
CA PHE A 68 -9.83 4.23 -12.92
C PHE A 68 -10.50 5.58 -13.22
N ASP A 69 -11.23 5.68 -14.33
CA ASP A 69 -11.92 6.91 -14.75
C ASP A 69 -13.10 7.29 -13.85
N LEU A 70 -13.70 6.31 -13.15
CA LEU A 70 -14.82 6.53 -12.22
C LEU A 70 -14.37 6.85 -10.79
N PHE A 71 -13.09 6.64 -10.45
CA PHE A 71 -12.58 6.84 -9.08
C PHE A 71 -12.67 8.26 -8.53
N PRO A 72 -12.50 9.35 -9.32
CA PRO A 72 -12.69 10.70 -8.80
C PRO A 72 -14.08 10.94 -8.20
N LEU A 73 -15.10 10.24 -8.71
CA LEU A 73 -16.48 10.31 -8.20
C LEU A 73 -16.70 9.49 -6.93
N LEU A 74 -15.81 8.54 -6.64
CA LEU A 74 -15.81 7.71 -5.43
C LEU A 74 -14.94 8.32 -4.31
N ARG A 75 -14.08 9.30 -4.62
CA ARG A 75 -13.14 9.92 -3.66
C ARG A 75 -13.81 10.68 -2.50
N SER A 76 -15.06 11.12 -2.68
CA SER A 76 -15.80 12.00 -1.76
C SER A 76 -16.77 11.28 -0.81
N ALA A 77 -16.94 9.96 -0.93
CA ALA A 77 -17.95 9.25 -0.14
C ALA A 77 -17.34 8.61 1.11
N GLU A 78 -17.66 9.14 2.30
CA GLU A 78 -17.13 8.66 3.60
C GLU A 78 -17.45 7.18 3.90
N TRP A 79 -18.59 6.67 3.42
CA TRP A 79 -18.98 5.26 3.59
C TRP A 79 -18.08 4.27 2.83
N LEU A 80 -17.22 4.74 1.92
CA LEU A 80 -16.25 3.88 1.25
C LEU A 80 -15.02 3.57 2.10
N GLU A 81 -14.77 4.36 3.14
CA GLU A 81 -13.64 4.12 4.05
C GLU A 81 -13.84 2.86 4.90
N THR A 82 -15.09 2.42 5.07
CA THR A 82 -15.48 1.22 5.84
C THR A 82 -15.48 -0.07 5.01
N LEU A 83 -15.30 0.00 3.68
CA LEU A 83 -15.29 -1.15 2.77
C LEU A 83 -13.87 -1.53 2.31
N SER A 84 -12.91 -1.57 3.24
CA SER A 84 -11.51 -1.92 3.00
C SER A 84 -11.30 -3.29 2.34
N ASP A 85 -12.29 -4.20 2.42
CA ASP A 85 -12.21 -5.55 1.87
C ASP A 85 -12.18 -5.60 0.34
N LEU A 86 -12.83 -4.64 -0.33
CA LEU A 86 -12.92 -4.67 -1.78
C LEU A 86 -11.59 -4.23 -2.39
N ARG A 87 -10.95 -5.16 -3.11
CA ARG A 87 -9.66 -4.96 -3.79
C ARG A 87 -9.61 -3.67 -4.62
N ILE A 88 -10.73 -3.28 -5.23
CA ILE A 88 -10.85 -2.08 -6.05
C ILE A 88 -10.60 -0.80 -5.22
N TYR A 89 -11.20 -0.68 -4.03
CA TYR A 89 -10.98 0.48 -3.16
C TYR A 89 -9.55 0.56 -2.65
N ARG A 90 -8.96 -0.59 -2.36
CA ARG A 90 -7.55 -0.66 -1.95
C ARG A 90 -6.59 -0.22 -3.06
N GLN A 91 -6.88 -0.58 -4.31
CA GLN A 91 -6.10 -0.13 -5.45
C GLN A 91 -6.26 1.38 -5.67
N ALA A 92 -7.47 1.93 -5.54
CA ALA A 92 -7.72 3.37 -5.62
C ALA A 92 -6.98 4.14 -4.50
N ARG A 93 -7.04 3.64 -3.26
CA ARG A 93 -6.31 4.22 -2.13
C ARG A 93 -4.80 4.12 -2.33
N ALA A 94 -4.28 2.99 -2.82
CA ALA A 94 -2.86 2.85 -3.17
C ALA A 94 -2.43 3.82 -4.27
N GLN A 95 -3.29 4.08 -5.25
CA GLN A 95 -3.05 5.08 -6.29
C GLN A 95 -2.99 6.49 -5.70
N GLU A 96 -3.94 6.86 -4.84
CA GLU A 96 -3.93 8.16 -4.16
C GLU A 96 -2.65 8.35 -3.33
N LEU A 97 -2.24 7.35 -2.54
CA LEU A 97 -0.98 7.38 -1.79
C LEU A 97 0.24 7.50 -2.71
N THR A 98 0.23 6.84 -3.87
CA THR A 98 1.31 6.93 -4.88
C THR A 98 1.36 8.33 -5.51
N GLU A 99 0.19 8.93 -5.80
CA GLU A 99 0.09 10.30 -6.30
C GLU A 99 0.62 11.30 -5.27
N ILE A 100 0.29 11.13 -3.99
CA ILE A 100 0.81 11.97 -2.90
C ILE A 100 2.34 11.82 -2.77
N LEU A 101 2.88 10.59 -2.82
CA LEU A 101 4.32 10.36 -2.83
C LEU A 101 5.02 11.04 -4.01
N TYR A 102 4.34 11.17 -5.15
CA TYR A 102 4.87 11.84 -6.34
C TYR A 102 4.77 13.36 -6.26
N THR A 103 3.67 13.91 -5.75
CA THR A 103 3.40 15.36 -5.78
C THR A 103 3.92 16.10 -4.55
N GLN A 104 4.07 15.45 -3.40
CA GLN A 104 4.46 16.15 -2.17
C GLN A 104 5.94 16.56 -2.14
N PRO A 105 6.27 17.84 -1.89
CA PRO A 105 7.66 18.29 -1.83
C PRO A 105 8.51 17.60 -0.76
N GLU A 106 7.91 17.24 0.38
CA GLU A 106 8.55 16.54 1.50
C GLU A 106 8.83 15.07 1.19
N SER A 107 8.20 14.52 0.15
CA SER A 107 8.43 13.14 -0.29
C SER A 107 9.82 12.99 -0.92
N PRO A 108 10.58 11.95 -0.57
CA PRO A 108 11.84 11.65 -1.25
C PRO A 108 11.62 11.26 -2.72
N PHE A 109 10.40 10.88 -3.09
CA PHE A 109 9.97 10.54 -4.45
C PHE A 109 9.24 11.68 -5.18
N HIS A 110 9.30 12.91 -4.67
CA HIS A 110 8.77 14.08 -5.37
C HIS A 110 9.26 14.15 -6.82
N ASN A 111 8.35 14.07 -7.79
CA ASN A 111 8.63 13.99 -9.23
C ASN A 111 9.56 12.82 -9.66
N ARG A 112 9.61 11.73 -8.90
CA ARG A 112 10.50 10.57 -9.13
C ARG A 112 9.77 9.23 -9.18
N ILE A 113 8.50 9.24 -9.54
CA ILE A 113 7.73 8.03 -9.88
C ILE A 113 7.41 8.12 -11.37
N ASN A 114 7.58 7.01 -12.09
CA ASN A 114 7.27 6.97 -13.51
C ASN A 114 5.75 6.85 -13.69
N MET A 115 5.08 8.01 -13.71
CA MET A 115 3.62 8.13 -13.78
C MET A 115 3.04 7.74 -15.14
N LEU A 116 3.81 7.86 -16.22
CA LEU A 116 3.36 7.60 -17.58
C LEU A 116 3.74 6.19 -18.10
N GLY A 117 4.43 5.39 -17.29
CA GLY A 117 4.89 4.05 -17.69
C GLY A 117 5.93 4.09 -18.81
N GLU A 118 6.69 5.18 -18.89
CA GLU A 118 7.70 5.42 -19.91
C GLU A 118 8.88 4.44 -19.80
N SER A 119 9.62 4.26 -20.88
CA SER A 119 10.87 3.51 -20.81
C SER A 119 11.89 4.23 -19.91
N SER A 120 12.87 3.50 -19.37
CA SER A 120 13.94 4.08 -18.56
C SER A 120 14.78 5.16 -19.27
N ARG A 121 14.70 5.25 -20.60
CA ARG A 121 15.36 6.29 -21.41
C ARG A 121 14.60 7.60 -21.48
N THR A 122 13.28 7.56 -21.27
CA THR A 122 12.37 8.68 -21.44
C THR A 122 11.79 9.16 -20.12
N ALA A 123 11.73 8.28 -19.12
CA ALA A 123 11.26 8.59 -17.78
C ALA A 123 12.11 9.70 -17.11
N PRO A 124 11.51 10.53 -16.23
CA PRO A 124 12.23 11.52 -15.46
C PRO A 124 13.45 10.94 -14.71
N PRO A 125 14.55 11.70 -14.55
CA PRO A 125 15.71 11.25 -13.80
C PRO A 125 15.34 10.77 -12.38
N GLY A 126 15.76 9.56 -12.04
CA GLY A 126 15.44 8.95 -10.75
C GLY A 126 14.08 8.26 -10.68
N ALA A 127 13.26 8.28 -11.74
CA ALA A 127 11.98 7.58 -11.81
C ALA A 127 12.14 6.12 -12.29
N GLY A 128 12.76 5.27 -11.47
CA GLY A 128 13.07 3.88 -11.83
C GLY A 128 11.90 2.90 -11.67
N VAL A 129 10.86 3.28 -10.93
CA VAL A 129 9.68 2.45 -10.67
C VAL A 129 8.41 3.14 -11.17
N THR A 130 7.54 2.37 -11.84
CA THR A 130 6.28 2.87 -12.41
C THR A 130 5.21 3.07 -11.34
N GLN A 131 4.23 3.93 -11.63
CA GLN A 131 3.04 4.09 -10.78
C GLN A 131 2.38 2.73 -10.50
N ALA A 132 2.20 1.89 -11.52
CA ALA A 132 1.64 0.55 -11.35
C ALA A 132 2.44 -0.34 -10.39
N GLY A 133 3.77 -0.23 -10.41
CA GLY A 133 4.65 -0.93 -9.46
C GLY A 133 4.42 -0.48 -8.02
N TRP A 134 4.33 0.83 -7.79
CA TRP A 134 4.02 1.42 -6.48
C TRP A 134 2.62 1.04 -5.98
N VAL A 135 1.60 1.22 -6.82
CA VAL A 135 0.20 0.86 -6.51
C VAL A 135 0.11 -0.60 -6.12
N GLN A 136 0.74 -1.50 -6.88
CA GLN A 136 0.73 -2.91 -6.57
C GLN A 136 1.48 -3.20 -5.25
N ALA A 137 2.65 -2.59 -5.03
CA ALA A 137 3.43 -2.80 -3.81
C ALA A 137 2.65 -2.38 -2.56
N ILE A 138 2.05 -1.18 -2.55
CA ILE A 138 1.23 -0.66 -1.45
C ILE A 138 -0.03 -1.53 -1.25
N THR A 139 -0.72 -1.90 -2.33
CA THR A 139 -1.92 -2.75 -2.27
C THR A 139 -1.64 -4.11 -1.63
N THR A 140 -0.49 -4.72 -1.93
CA THR A 140 -0.12 -6.04 -1.39
C THR A 140 0.59 -6.01 -0.04
N SER A 141 0.93 -4.84 0.47
CA SER A 141 1.59 -4.66 1.77
C SER A 141 0.64 -3.93 2.73
N PHE A 142 0.75 -2.61 2.81
CA PHE A 142 0.04 -1.75 3.75
C PHE A 142 -1.48 -1.83 3.66
N LEU A 143 -2.03 -2.07 2.47
CA LEU A 143 -3.47 -2.22 2.29
C LEU A 143 -3.90 -3.69 2.20
N ALA A 144 -3.05 -4.65 2.53
CA ALA A 144 -3.49 -6.03 2.54
C ALA A 144 -4.51 -6.29 3.67
N THR A 145 -5.50 -7.15 3.45
CA THR A 145 -6.58 -7.41 4.44
C THR A 145 -6.33 -8.66 5.29
N GLY A 146 -5.20 -9.35 5.10
CA GLY A 146 -4.93 -10.60 5.82
C GLY A 146 -5.73 -11.81 5.37
N SER A 147 -6.62 -11.67 4.38
CA SER A 147 -7.46 -12.79 3.94
C SER A 147 -6.65 -13.88 3.23
N GLY A 148 -6.90 -15.13 3.63
CA GLY A 148 -6.23 -16.31 3.08
C GLY A 148 -4.74 -16.38 3.42
N ARG A 149 -3.87 -16.22 2.41
CA ARG A 149 -2.40 -16.27 2.54
C ARG A 149 -1.74 -14.89 2.46
N SER A 150 -2.54 -13.82 2.40
CA SER A 150 -2.02 -12.46 2.34
C SER A 150 -1.48 -12.03 3.70
N ALA A 151 -0.42 -11.21 3.71
CA ALA A 151 -0.03 -10.51 4.93
C ALA A 151 -1.16 -9.59 5.42
N ASN A 152 -1.16 -9.27 6.71
CA ASN A 152 -2.00 -8.22 7.27
C ASN A 152 -1.39 -6.85 6.94
N GLY A 153 -2.18 -5.93 6.42
CA GLY A 153 -1.76 -4.59 6.06
C GLY A 153 -2.05 -3.59 7.17
N LEU A 154 -1.05 -2.81 7.57
CA LEU A 154 -1.15 -1.81 8.63
C LEU A 154 -2.30 -0.80 8.46
N PHE A 155 -2.70 -0.49 7.22
CA PHE A 155 -3.73 0.50 6.92
C PHE A 155 -5.11 -0.10 6.63
N ALA A 156 -5.25 -1.43 6.65
CA ALA A 156 -6.48 -2.10 6.20
C ALA A 156 -6.92 -3.29 7.04
N ALA A 157 -5.99 -4.03 7.65
CA ALA A 157 -6.30 -5.19 8.47
C ALA A 157 -6.55 -4.79 9.93
N ASP A 158 -7.37 -5.58 10.61
CA ASP A 158 -7.59 -5.44 12.05
C ASP A 158 -6.28 -5.70 12.80
N ILE A 159 -5.92 -4.79 13.72
CA ILE A 159 -4.72 -4.95 14.55
C ILE A 159 -4.89 -6.15 15.49
N SER A 160 -6.09 -6.36 16.02
CA SER A 160 -6.43 -7.55 16.81
C SER A 160 -7.92 -7.86 16.73
N ALA A 161 -8.35 -9.01 17.26
CA ALA A 161 -9.79 -9.34 17.33
C ALA A 161 -10.62 -8.31 18.12
N ALA A 162 -10.00 -7.54 19.03
CA ALA A 162 -10.66 -6.51 19.84
C ALA A 162 -10.44 -5.09 19.30
N ARG A 163 -9.53 -4.90 18.34
CA ARG A 163 -9.11 -3.59 17.81
C ARG A 163 -9.07 -3.67 16.29
N GLY A 164 -9.98 -2.93 15.65
CA GLY A 164 -10.06 -2.85 14.19
C GLY A 164 -8.81 -2.22 13.54
N PRO A 165 -8.91 -1.74 12.29
CA PRO A 165 -7.81 -1.08 11.63
C PRO A 165 -7.42 0.21 12.37
N LEU A 166 -6.18 0.68 12.17
CA LEU A 166 -5.78 1.97 12.71
C LEU A 166 -6.71 3.08 12.18
N PRO A 167 -7.16 4.00 13.05
CA PRO A 167 -8.07 5.09 12.66
C PRO A 167 -7.33 6.21 11.92
N TRP A 168 -6.36 5.86 11.07
CA TRP A 168 -5.53 6.80 10.35
C TRP A 168 -6.23 7.31 9.10
N SER A 169 -6.33 8.63 9.01
CA SER A 169 -6.73 9.35 7.81
C SER A 169 -5.73 9.12 6.66
N ARG A 170 -6.13 9.45 5.43
CA ARG A 170 -5.27 9.34 4.24
C ARG A 170 -3.99 10.21 4.37
N PRO A 171 -4.04 11.46 4.87
CA PRO A 171 -2.85 12.23 5.19
C PRO A 171 -1.88 11.51 6.13
N GLN A 172 -2.37 10.87 7.19
CA GLN A 172 -1.52 10.14 8.14
C GLN A 172 -0.88 8.90 7.49
N GLN A 173 -1.62 8.16 6.67
CA GLN A 173 -1.07 7.03 5.90
C GLN A 173 0.02 7.49 4.93
N ALA A 174 -0.18 8.62 4.24
CA ALA A 174 0.82 9.21 3.36
C ALA A 174 2.04 9.72 4.13
N ALA A 175 1.83 10.42 5.24
CA ALA A 175 2.90 10.91 6.11
C ALA A 175 3.77 9.75 6.63
N PHE A 176 3.16 8.64 7.04
CA PHE A 176 3.89 7.43 7.43
C PHE A 176 4.79 6.91 6.31
N LEU A 177 4.25 6.76 5.09
CA LEU A 177 5.04 6.28 3.94
C LEU A 177 6.17 7.26 3.56
N ILE A 178 5.89 8.57 3.58
CA ILE A 178 6.90 9.60 3.31
C ILE A 178 8.01 9.54 4.37
N GLU A 179 7.66 9.49 5.64
CA GLU A 179 8.60 9.46 6.75
C GLU A 179 9.44 8.18 6.75
N LEU A 180 8.83 7.02 6.44
CA LEU A 180 9.53 5.76 6.24
C LEU A 180 10.67 5.91 5.22
N TRP A 181 10.37 6.49 4.06
CA TRP A 181 11.36 6.66 3.00
C TRP A 181 12.34 7.80 3.27
N ASN A 182 11.93 8.86 3.96
CA ASN A 182 12.82 9.94 4.40
C ASN A 182 13.84 9.43 5.42
N SER A 183 13.41 8.57 6.35
CA SER A 183 14.30 7.91 7.30
C SER A 183 15.35 7.04 6.59
N ILE A 184 14.95 6.27 5.56
CA ILE A 184 15.88 5.48 4.73
C ILE A 184 16.85 6.39 3.96
N LYS A 185 16.32 7.41 3.28
CA LYS A 185 17.13 8.35 2.51
C LYS A 185 18.15 9.06 3.41
N SER A 186 17.72 9.60 4.54
CA SER A 186 18.60 10.32 5.47
C SER A 186 19.68 9.39 6.00
N ALA A 187 19.35 8.15 6.38
CA ALA A 187 20.34 7.17 6.81
C ALA A 187 21.41 6.87 5.74
N ILE A 188 21.03 6.80 4.46
CA ILE A 188 21.98 6.58 3.35
C ILE A 188 22.87 7.80 3.11
N LEU A 189 22.30 9.01 3.17
CA LEU A 189 23.03 10.25 2.86
C LEU A 189 23.93 10.69 4.02
N ASP A 190 23.50 10.50 5.27
CA ASP A 190 24.20 11.00 6.46
C ASP A 190 25.25 10.02 6.99
N ARG A 191 25.04 8.71 6.79
CA ARG A 191 25.92 7.63 7.28
C ARG A 191 26.11 6.58 6.18
N PRO A 192 26.89 6.89 5.13
CA PRO A 192 27.06 5.96 4.02
C PRO A 192 27.69 4.66 4.51
N ALA A 193 26.94 3.56 4.39
CA ALA A 193 27.47 2.22 4.58
C ALA A 193 28.51 1.90 3.49
N GLU A 194 29.31 0.86 3.69
CA GLU A 194 30.36 0.46 2.75
C GLU A 194 29.82 0.29 1.30
N TRP A 195 28.62 -0.26 1.15
CA TRP A 195 27.99 -0.42 -0.17
C TRP A 195 27.69 0.91 -0.87
N VAL A 196 27.37 1.96 -0.10
CA VAL A 196 27.11 3.32 -0.59
C VAL A 196 28.40 3.92 -1.13
N GLU A 197 29.50 3.79 -0.39
CA GLU A 197 30.82 4.27 -0.83
C GLU A 197 31.23 3.63 -2.15
N GLN A 198 30.95 2.34 -2.35
CA GLN A 198 31.27 1.64 -3.60
C GLN A 198 30.45 2.15 -4.82
N LEU A 199 29.30 2.79 -4.59
CA LEU A 199 28.52 3.45 -5.65
C LEU A 199 29.00 4.87 -5.93
N ILE A 200 29.47 5.59 -4.90
CA ILE A 200 29.95 6.97 -5.01
C ILE A 200 31.38 7.01 -5.59
N ARG A 201 32.24 6.08 -5.15
CA ARG A 201 33.66 6.00 -5.49
C ARG A 201 34.00 4.58 -5.99
N PRO A 202 33.56 4.19 -7.19
CA PRO A 202 33.90 2.89 -7.73
C PRO A 202 35.42 2.74 -7.82
N GLN A 203 35.96 1.66 -7.25
CA GLN A 203 37.39 1.33 -7.25
C GLN A 203 38.29 2.36 -6.52
N GLY A 204 37.74 3.14 -5.59
CA GLY A 204 38.53 4.09 -4.80
C GLY A 204 39.00 5.32 -5.58
N GLN A 205 38.43 5.58 -6.76
CA GLN A 205 38.66 6.84 -7.47
C GLN A 205 38.01 8.00 -6.71
N ASP A 206 38.82 8.97 -6.30
CA ASP A 206 38.32 10.18 -5.67
C ASP A 206 37.54 11.01 -6.69
N SER A 207 36.23 11.17 -6.45
CA SER A 207 35.42 12.20 -7.10
C SER A 207 35.67 13.52 -6.37
N LEU A 208 35.86 14.61 -7.14
CA LEU A 208 35.98 15.96 -6.60
C LEU A 208 34.71 16.42 -5.86
N ASP A 209 33.57 15.78 -6.12
CA ASP A 209 32.30 15.98 -5.41
C ASP A 209 31.57 14.62 -5.26
N PRO A 210 31.75 13.91 -4.13
CA PRO A 210 31.07 12.64 -3.88
C PRO A 210 29.59 12.89 -3.58
N ASN A 211 28.73 12.74 -4.60
CA ASN A 211 27.29 12.83 -4.43
C ASN A 211 26.69 11.46 -4.02
N PRO A 212 26.12 11.30 -2.81
CA PRO A 212 25.51 10.05 -2.35
C PRO A 212 24.10 9.78 -2.90
N ILE A 213 23.45 10.76 -3.54
CA ILE A 213 22.09 10.63 -4.09
C ILE A 213 21.91 9.41 -5.02
N PRO A 214 22.87 9.04 -5.90
CA PRO A 214 22.74 7.85 -6.74
C PRO A 214 22.62 6.52 -5.97
N ALA A 215 23.03 6.45 -4.70
CA ALA A 215 22.81 5.27 -3.87
C ALA A 215 21.33 5.09 -3.48
N PHE A 216 20.54 6.17 -3.53
CA PHE A 216 19.09 6.14 -3.28
C PHE A 216 18.28 6.15 -4.58
N THR A 217 18.60 7.01 -5.56
CA THR A 217 17.80 7.17 -6.80
C THR A 217 18.51 6.72 -8.08
N GLY A 218 19.72 6.18 -8.01
CA GLY A 218 20.49 5.79 -9.19
C GLY A 218 20.01 4.47 -9.82
N GLY A 219 20.47 4.19 -11.05
CA GLY A 219 20.15 2.94 -11.73
C GLY A 219 20.82 1.69 -11.11
N ARG A 220 21.85 1.89 -10.28
CA ARG A 220 22.65 0.83 -9.65
C ARG A 220 22.24 0.49 -8.21
N THR A 221 21.11 1.04 -7.76
CA THR A 221 20.50 0.70 -6.47
C THR A 221 19.15 0.04 -6.69
N MET A 222 18.86 -0.99 -5.91
CA MET A 222 17.57 -1.67 -5.91
C MET A 222 16.48 -0.81 -5.28
N LEU A 223 16.82 0.22 -4.49
CA LEU A 223 15.85 1.17 -3.91
C LEU A 223 15.08 1.96 -4.98
N ASN A 224 15.68 2.08 -6.18
CA ASN A 224 15.02 2.64 -7.35
C ASN A 224 14.62 1.57 -8.39
N GLN A 225 14.36 0.33 -7.93
CA GLN A 225 13.89 -0.78 -8.76
C GLN A 225 12.69 -1.44 -8.09
N GLU A 226 11.85 -2.09 -8.89
CA GLU A 226 10.57 -2.65 -8.42
C GLU A 226 10.74 -3.62 -7.25
N GLN A 227 11.76 -4.50 -7.30
CA GLN A 227 12.01 -5.45 -6.23
C GLN A 227 12.42 -4.80 -4.91
N GLY A 228 13.16 -3.69 -4.94
CA GLY A 228 13.54 -3.01 -3.70
C GLY A 228 12.38 -2.26 -3.06
N VAL A 229 11.59 -1.54 -3.86
CA VAL A 229 10.35 -0.89 -3.37
C VAL A 229 9.40 -1.92 -2.76
N ARG A 230 9.17 -3.05 -3.45
CA ARG A 230 8.35 -4.15 -2.90
C ARG A 230 8.95 -4.74 -1.63
N GLY A 231 10.26 -4.96 -1.60
CA GLY A 231 10.97 -5.51 -0.44
C GLY A 231 10.82 -4.61 0.79
N VAL A 232 11.16 -3.33 0.66
CA VAL A 232 11.04 -2.33 1.74
C VAL A 232 9.62 -2.25 2.25
N LEU A 233 8.62 -2.06 1.37
CA LEU A 233 7.24 -1.89 1.80
C LEU A 233 6.67 -3.16 2.45
N ALA A 234 7.03 -4.35 1.96
CA ALA A 234 6.57 -5.60 2.54
C ALA A 234 7.11 -5.83 3.96
N VAL A 235 8.43 -5.65 4.16
CA VAL A 235 9.03 -5.86 5.49
C VAL A 235 8.67 -4.75 6.46
N ALA A 236 8.60 -3.49 6.00
CA ALA A 236 8.13 -2.38 6.81
C ALA A 236 6.69 -2.63 7.28
N ASN A 237 5.79 -3.00 6.37
CA ASN A 237 4.41 -3.31 6.73
C ASN A 237 4.33 -4.40 7.81
N GLU A 238 5.02 -5.52 7.64
CA GLU A 238 4.94 -6.59 8.64
C GLU A 238 5.57 -6.21 9.99
N VAL A 239 6.68 -5.47 9.97
CA VAL A 239 7.32 -4.97 11.19
C VAL A 239 6.40 -4.01 11.94
N PHE A 240 5.86 -3.00 11.26
CA PHE A 240 5.02 -2.00 11.91
C PHE A 240 3.62 -2.53 12.23
N PHE A 241 3.09 -3.48 11.46
CA PHE A 241 1.88 -4.21 11.85
C PHE A 241 2.12 -4.99 13.14
N GLY A 242 3.21 -5.77 13.23
CA GLY A 242 3.57 -6.49 14.46
C GLY A 242 3.78 -5.53 15.64
N LEU A 243 4.44 -4.40 15.42
CA LEU A 243 4.63 -3.38 16.46
C LEU A 243 3.29 -2.79 16.93
N ALA A 244 2.34 -2.53 16.03
CA ALA A 244 1.01 -2.06 16.39
C ALA A 244 0.21 -3.08 17.22
N GLN A 245 0.50 -4.38 17.08
CA GLN A 245 -0.10 -5.42 17.92
C GLN A 245 0.47 -5.45 19.34
N ILE A 246 1.74 -5.08 19.51
CA ILE A 246 2.46 -5.14 20.79
C ILE A 246 2.35 -3.82 21.55
N GLU A 247 2.56 -2.71 20.86
CA GLU A 247 2.57 -1.34 21.37
C GLU A 247 1.54 -0.47 20.60
N PRO A 248 0.24 -0.77 20.72
CA PRO A 248 -0.81 -0.06 19.97
C PRO A 248 -0.81 1.46 20.17
N ASP A 249 -0.52 1.90 21.40
CA ASP A 249 -0.58 3.31 21.81
C ASP A 249 0.49 4.15 21.09
N LEU A 250 1.58 3.55 20.57
CA LEU A 250 2.56 4.25 19.74
C LEU A 250 1.96 4.76 18.43
N PHE A 251 0.88 4.14 17.94
CA PHE A 251 0.23 4.49 16.67
C PHE A 251 -0.90 5.51 16.88
N GLU A 252 -1.14 5.93 18.12
CA GLU A 252 -2.11 6.95 18.49
C GLU A 252 -1.36 8.28 18.66
N PHE A 253 -1.58 9.22 17.74
CA PHE A 253 -1.06 10.59 17.86
C PHE A 253 -2.15 11.59 17.51
N ASP A 254 -2.23 12.66 18.31
CA ASP A 254 -3.22 13.71 18.14
C ASP A 254 -3.10 14.32 16.74
N THR A 255 -4.24 14.43 16.05
CA THR A 255 -4.29 15.09 14.75
C THR A 255 -5.30 16.22 14.74
N ARG A 256 -4.89 17.34 14.14
CA ARG A 256 -5.76 18.50 13.91
C ARG A 256 -6.45 18.43 12.55
N ILE A 257 -6.18 17.39 11.77
CA ILE A 257 -6.77 17.16 10.46
C ILE A 257 -8.22 16.74 10.63
N GLN A 258 -9.13 17.45 9.97
CA GLN A 258 -10.54 17.10 9.99
C GLN A 258 -10.82 15.97 9.00
N ALA A 259 -11.55 14.95 9.44
CA ALA A 259 -12.00 13.88 8.56
C ALA A 259 -13.06 14.39 7.56
N GLY A 260 -13.16 13.72 6.40
CA GLY A 260 -14.30 13.91 5.46
C GLY A 260 -14.00 14.72 4.19
N GLY A 261 -12.76 15.15 3.95
CA GLY A 261 -12.35 15.91 2.75
C GLY A 261 -11.51 15.12 1.74
N ALA A 262 -11.32 15.68 0.55
CA ALA A 262 -10.23 15.25 -0.34
C ALA A 262 -8.90 15.56 0.33
N THR A 263 -7.91 14.66 0.21
CA THR A 263 -6.58 14.83 0.82
C THR A 263 -5.89 16.08 0.27
N ALA A 264 -5.87 17.17 1.04
CA ALA A 264 -5.16 18.39 0.65
C ALA A 264 -3.65 18.25 0.91
N PRO A 265 -2.79 18.90 0.10
CA PRO A 265 -1.36 18.83 0.33
C PRO A 265 -0.93 19.29 1.73
N GLU A 266 -1.58 20.33 2.24
CA GLU A 266 -1.32 20.92 3.55
C GLU A 266 -1.63 19.94 4.70
N ASP A 267 -2.66 19.10 4.55
CA ASP A 267 -3.01 18.10 5.55
C ASP A 267 -1.89 17.05 5.69
N VAL A 268 -1.23 16.68 4.59
CA VAL A 268 -0.10 15.75 4.64
C VAL A 268 1.10 16.39 5.34
N SER A 269 1.39 17.66 5.09
CA SER A 269 2.46 18.39 5.79
C SER A 269 2.17 18.51 7.30
N VAL A 270 0.90 18.73 7.67
CA VAL A 270 0.46 18.69 9.08
C VAL A 270 0.68 17.31 9.68
N ALA A 271 0.23 16.24 9.01
CA ALA A 271 0.41 14.87 9.46
C ALA A 271 1.88 14.49 9.62
N LEU A 272 2.77 14.96 8.71
CA LEU A 272 4.21 14.78 8.83
C LEU A 272 4.78 15.45 10.08
N SER A 273 4.37 16.70 10.34
CA SER A 273 4.80 17.42 11.54
C SER A 273 4.29 16.76 12.83
N GLU A 274 3.06 16.25 12.83
CA GLU A 274 2.47 15.54 13.97
C GLU A 274 3.18 14.19 14.19
N LEU A 275 3.44 13.45 13.12
CA LEU A 275 4.20 12.20 13.18
C LEU A 275 5.60 12.43 13.72
N ALA A 276 6.32 13.45 13.24
CA ALA A 276 7.68 13.79 13.69
C ALA A 276 7.75 14.13 15.19
N GLY A 277 6.65 14.62 15.77
CA GLY A 277 6.52 14.88 17.21
C GLY A 277 6.14 13.66 18.05
N SER A 278 5.78 12.53 17.43
CA SER A 278 5.30 11.33 18.11
C SER A 278 6.43 10.34 18.43
N GLU A 279 6.17 9.42 19.36
CA GLU A 279 7.12 8.35 19.70
C GLU A 279 7.34 7.36 18.55
N LEU A 280 6.36 7.23 17.64
CA LEU A 280 6.46 6.38 16.45
C LEU A 280 7.59 6.83 15.52
N HIS A 281 7.86 8.13 15.44
CA HIS A 281 8.94 8.66 14.60
C HIS A 281 10.30 8.03 14.95
N ALA A 282 10.59 7.83 16.23
CA ALA A 282 11.83 7.19 16.66
C ALA A 282 11.92 5.72 16.18
N ARG A 283 10.79 5.00 16.14
CA ARG A 283 10.72 3.63 15.61
C ARG A 283 10.91 3.60 14.10
N ILE A 284 10.33 4.56 13.37
CA ILE A 284 10.53 4.73 11.92
C ILE A 284 11.99 5.04 11.60
N ALA A 285 12.62 5.95 12.35
CA ALA A 285 14.03 6.30 12.17
C ALA A 285 14.96 5.10 12.45
N GLN A 286 14.69 4.33 13.52
CA GLN A 286 15.45 3.10 13.81
C GLN A 286 15.32 2.06 12.71
N PHE A 287 14.09 1.80 12.23
CA PHE A 287 13.86 0.92 11.09
C PHE A 287 14.61 1.42 9.85
N GLY A 288 14.47 2.71 9.51
CA GLY A 288 15.11 3.34 8.36
C GLY A 288 16.63 3.22 8.39
N SER A 289 17.24 3.44 9.56
CA SER A 289 18.68 3.27 9.74
C SER A 289 19.13 1.82 9.59
N THR A 290 18.38 0.85 10.14
CA THR A 290 18.75 -0.57 10.03
C THR A 290 18.55 -1.07 8.62
N ILE A 291 17.45 -0.75 7.95
CA ILE A 291 17.20 -1.22 6.59
C ILE A 291 18.15 -0.56 5.57
N ALA A 292 18.56 0.69 5.80
CA ALA A 292 19.52 1.39 4.94
C ALA A 292 20.92 0.75 4.94
N SER A 293 21.32 0.06 6.02
CA SER A 293 22.62 -0.63 6.08
C SER A 293 22.66 -1.93 5.28
N PHE A 294 21.51 -2.46 4.84
CA PHE A 294 21.47 -3.57 3.89
C PHE A 294 22.12 -3.16 2.57
N ASP A 295 22.86 -4.07 1.94
CA ASP A 295 23.47 -3.79 0.64
C ASP A 295 22.42 -3.65 -0.46
N TRP A 296 22.03 -2.42 -0.79
CA TRP A 296 21.02 -2.14 -1.81
C TRP A 296 21.57 -2.10 -3.24
N ARG A 297 22.84 -2.43 -3.47
CA ARG A 297 23.39 -2.47 -4.83
C ARG A 297 22.66 -3.47 -5.72
N SER A 298 22.39 -3.06 -6.96
CA SER A 298 21.86 -3.96 -8.00
C SER A 298 22.94 -4.89 -8.53
N ALA A 299 22.57 -5.96 -9.22
CA ALA A 299 23.51 -6.96 -9.73
C ALA A 299 24.57 -6.44 -10.72
N ASP A 300 24.33 -5.27 -11.33
CA ASP A 300 25.21 -4.56 -12.25
C ASP A 300 26.03 -3.44 -11.58
N ALA A 301 25.92 -3.30 -10.25
CA ALA A 301 26.73 -2.37 -9.49
C ALA A 301 28.21 -2.79 -9.44
N PRO A 302 29.13 -1.82 -9.41
CA PRO A 302 30.56 -2.09 -9.24
C PRO A 302 30.86 -2.68 -7.86
N GLY A 303 32.01 -3.35 -7.75
CA GLY A 303 32.55 -3.85 -6.47
C GLY A 303 31.91 -5.14 -5.96
N LEU A 304 30.90 -5.70 -6.65
CA LEU A 304 30.32 -7.00 -6.30
C LEU A 304 31.20 -8.16 -6.76
N ASP A 305 31.37 -9.18 -5.92
CA ASP A 305 31.91 -10.48 -6.34
C ASP A 305 30.86 -11.32 -7.10
N GLU A 306 31.26 -12.46 -7.68
CA GLU A 306 30.34 -13.27 -8.49
C GLU A 306 29.19 -13.89 -7.67
N GLY A 307 29.44 -14.27 -6.41
CA GLY A 307 28.42 -14.80 -5.52
C GLY A 307 27.37 -13.74 -5.17
N GLN A 308 27.83 -12.53 -4.86
CA GLN A 308 26.98 -11.37 -4.62
C GLN A 308 26.15 -11.02 -5.86
N ARG A 309 26.75 -11.00 -7.06
CA ARG A 309 25.99 -10.74 -8.31
C ARG A 309 24.92 -11.79 -8.55
N LEU A 310 25.23 -13.07 -8.35
CA LEU A 310 24.27 -14.17 -8.48
C LEU A 310 23.11 -14.01 -7.49
N LEU A 311 23.40 -13.69 -6.23
CA LEU A 311 22.39 -13.41 -5.21
C LEU A 311 21.49 -12.23 -5.60
N LYS A 312 22.07 -11.09 -6.02
CA LYS A 312 21.28 -9.92 -6.46
C LYS A 312 20.42 -10.21 -7.69
N ARG A 313 20.90 -11.06 -8.62
CA ARG A 313 20.10 -11.51 -9.78
C ARG A 313 18.91 -12.38 -9.35
N ALA A 314 19.10 -13.22 -8.33
CA ALA A 314 18.06 -14.09 -7.81
C ALA A 314 16.88 -13.32 -7.18
N PHE A 315 17.07 -12.05 -6.80
CA PHE A 315 15.99 -11.19 -6.27
C PHE A 315 15.01 -10.68 -7.34
N ARG A 316 15.24 -10.98 -8.63
CA ARG A 316 14.32 -10.60 -9.71
C ARG A 316 13.23 -11.66 -9.92
N GLY A 317 12.04 -11.20 -10.29
CA GLY A 317 10.90 -12.08 -10.56
C GLY A 317 10.13 -12.47 -9.30
N SER A 318 9.08 -13.27 -9.48
CA SER A 318 8.10 -13.59 -8.42
C SER A 318 8.71 -14.36 -7.24
N SER A 319 9.57 -15.35 -7.49
CA SER A 319 10.31 -16.07 -6.45
C SER A 319 11.39 -15.20 -5.80
N GLY A 320 11.95 -14.26 -6.56
CA GLY A 320 12.98 -13.34 -6.08
C GLY A 320 12.49 -12.38 -4.99
N TYR A 321 11.21 -12.01 -4.99
CA TYR A 321 10.62 -11.19 -3.93
C TYR A 321 10.62 -11.91 -2.57
N VAL A 322 10.37 -13.23 -2.55
CA VAL A 322 10.42 -14.03 -1.32
C VAL A 322 11.86 -14.11 -0.81
N ALA A 323 12.81 -14.41 -1.70
CA ALA A 323 14.23 -14.48 -1.35
C ALA A 323 14.76 -13.13 -0.82
N LEU A 324 14.38 -12.00 -1.43
CA LEU A 324 14.77 -10.68 -0.94
C LEU A 324 14.18 -10.41 0.45
N ARG A 325 12.89 -10.71 0.66
CA ARG A 325 12.25 -10.53 1.97
C ARG A 325 12.95 -11.35 3.07
N GLU A 326 13.28 -12.60 2.80
CA GLU A 326 14.01 -13.47 3.72
C GLU A 326 15.37 -12.85 4.12
N GLN A 327 16.11 -12.31 3.16
CA GLN A 327 17.37 -11.61 3.41
C GLN A 327 17.18 -10.32 4.21
N LEU A 328 16.13 -9.55 3.91
CA LEU A 328 15.81 -8.34 4.66
C LEU A 328 15.43 -8.66 6.10
N TYR A 329 14.62 -9.70 6.37
CA TYR A 329 14.30 -10.06 7.76
C TYR A 329 15.53 -10.56 8.53
N ARG A 330 16.42 -11.34 7.89
CA ARG A 330 17.71 -11.71 8.51
C ARG A 330 18.51 -10.48 8.90
N HIS A 331 18.60 -9.51 8.01
CA HIS A 331 19.31 -8.25 8.25
C HIS A 331 18.65 -7.43 9.38
N LEU A 332 17.32 -7.31 9.37
CA LEU A 332 16.58 -6.59 10.41
C LEU A 332 16.63 -7.31 11.77
N ALA A 333 16.80 -8.64 11.78
CA ALA A 333 16.99 -9.44 12.99
C ALA A 333 18.29 -9.13 13.75
N GLU A 334 19.24 -8.44 13.11
CA GLU A 334 20.49 -7.97 13.73
C GLU A 334 20.36 -6.52 14.27
N GLY A 335 19.18 -5.90 14.13
CA GLY A 335 18.88 -4.54 14.58
C GLY A 335 18.55 -4.41 16.08
N PRO A 336 17.95 -3.28 16.49
CA PRO A 336 17.48 -3.06 17.86
C PRO A 336 16.49 -4.15 18.31
N ASN A 337 16.46 -4.46 19.62
CA ASN A 337 15.70 -5.58 20.18
C ASN A 337 14.25 -5.73 19.67
N TRP A 338 13.47 -4.64 19.66
CA TRP A 338 12.06 -4.68 19.20
C TRP A 338 11.94 -5.06 17.72
N LEU A 339 12.85 -4.55 16.89
CA LEU A 339 12.89 -4.83 15.45
C LEU A 339 13.37 -6.26 15.21
N ALA A 340 14.35 -6.70 16.00
CA ALA A 340 14.92 -8.02 15.92
C ALA A 340 13.89 -9.11 16.27
N GLU A 341 13.13 -8.90 17.35
CA GLU A 341 12.08 -9.82 17.80
C GLU A 341 11.00 -10.00 16.72
N ILE A 342 10.41 -8.90 16.22
CA ILE A 342 9.37 -8.95 15.21
C ILE A 342 9.89 -9.54 13.89
N SER A 343 11.11 -9.16 13.47
CA SER A 343 11.72 -9.68 12.24
C SER A 343 12.06 -11.17 12.34
N GLY A 344 12.48 -11.65 13.51
CA GLY A 344 12.70 -13.07 13.78
C GLY A 344 11.42 -13.88 13.65
N HIS A 345 10.31 -13.39 14.21
CA HIS A 345 8.99 -14.03 14.04
C HIS A 345 8.49 -13.99 12.59
N ALA A 346 8.74 -12.92 11.85
CA ALA A 346 8.41 -12.85 10.43
C ALA A 346 9.23 -13.85 9.60
N LEU A 347 10.53 -13.97 9.88
CA LEU A 347 11.42 -14.92 9.22
C LEU A 347 10.99 -16.37 9.44
N SER A 348 10.59 -16.73 10.66
CA SER A 348 10.14 -18.11 10.96
C SER A 348 8.84 -18.50 10.24
N ARG A 349 8.04 -17.53 9.76
CA ARG A 349 6.83 -17.80 8.96
C ARG A 349 7.12 -17.96 7.46
N LEU A 350 8.30 -17.56 7.00
CA LEU A 350 8.74 -17.73 5.61
C LEU A 350 9.45 -19.06 5.35
N ALA A 351 10.06 -19.65 6.39
CA ALA A 351 10.66 -20.98 6.37
C ALA A 351 9.59 -22.07 6.48
#